data_AF-A0A0R2NUD2-F1
#
_entry.id   AF-A0A0R2NUD2-F1
#
_cell.length_a   1.000
_cell.length_b   1.000
_cell.length_c   1.000
_cell.angle_alpha   90.00
_cell.angle_beta   90.00
_cell.angle_gamma   90.00
#
_symmetry.space_group_name_H-M   'P 1'
#
loop_
_entity.id
_entity.type
_entity.pdbx_description
1 polymer ?
#
loop_
_entity_poly.entity_id
_entity_poly.type
_entity_poly.pdbx_seq_one_letter_code
_entity_poly.pdbx_strand_id
1 'polypeptide(L)'
;MIGYPIKVNQGPLSCYIMIKQIPTLLVVVGIVVIIIGFNLVMTYGLSFYTAISLFFGIAMIVAGVNLKMKIKKLVSKNQKNQYDYTIKKMTEDILDDTSKE
;
A
#
# COMPACT_ATOMS: atom_id res chain seq x y z
N MET A 1 -24.16 31.74 -21.75
CA MET A 1 -24.41 31.40 -20.33
C MET A 1 -23.16 30.67 -19.85
N ILE A 2 -22.28 31.38 -19.13
CA ILE A 2 -20.93 30.92 -18.78
C ILE A 2 -21.04 30.10 -17.49
N GLY A 3 -20.78 28.80 -17.58
CA GLY A 3 -20.73 27.91 -16.43
C GLY A 3 -19.46 28.17 -15.62
N TYR A 4 -19.60 28.80 -14.46
CA TYR A 4 -18.51 28.91 -13.49
C TYR A 4 -18.26 27.55 -12.84
N PRO A 5 -16.99 27.09 -12.73
CA PRO A 5 -16.68 25.92 -11.91
C PRO A 5 -16.83 26.29 -10.44
N ILE A 6 -17.83 25.70 -9.78
CA ILE A 6 -18.01 25.76 -8.33
C ILE A 6 -16.79 25.06 -7.70
N LYS A 7 -15.81 25.85 -7.23
CA LYS A 7 -14.78 25.36 -6.32
C LYS A 7 -15.47 24.98 -5.01
N VAL A 8 -15.71 23.70 -4.80
CA VAL A 8 -16.01 23.14 -3.48
C VAL A 8 -14.79 23.40 -2.60
N ASN A 9 -14.88 24.43 -1.77
CA ASN A 9 -13.90 24.75 -0.74
C ASN A 9 -13.96 23.64 0.32
N GLN A 10 -13.19 22.57 0.12
CA GLN A 10 -12.95 21.56 1.15
C GLN A 10 -12.06 22.18 2.22
N GLY A 11 -12.69 22.83 3.20
CA GLY A 11 -12.02 23.38 4.37
C GLY A 11 -11.36 22.30 5.26
N PRO A 12 -10.59 22.72 6.28
CA PRO A 12 -9.84 21.83 7.18
C PRO A 12 -10.71 20.82 7.95
N LEU A 13 -12.03 21.02 7.98
CA LEU A 13 -13.01 20.10 8.56
C LEU A 13 -13.01 18.72 7.89
N SER A 14 -12.77 18.66 6.57
CA SER A 14 -12.79 17.39 5.82
C SER A 14 -11.59 16.49 6.17
N CYS A 15 -10.42 17.09 6.45
CA CYS A 15 -9.25 16.35 6.90
C CYS A 15 -9.40 15.81 8.33
N TYR A 16 -10.08 16.56 9.21
CA TYR A 16 -10.31 16.14 10.60
C TYR A 16 -11.23 14.91 10.69
N ILE A 17 -12.26 14.85 9.85
CA ILE A 17 -13.16 13.70 9.73
C ILE A 17 -12.40 12.46 9.22
N MET A 18 -11.57 12.61 8.17
CA MET A 18 -10.75 11.50 7.66
C MET A 18 -9.74 10.96 8.68
N ILE A 19 -9.06 11.85 9.41
CA ILE A 19 -8.06 11.46 10.42
C ILE A 19 -8.68 10.69 11.59
N LYS A 20 -9.92 11.02 11.97
CA LYS A 20 -10.59 10.39 13.12
C LYS A 20 -11.33 9.11 12.73
N GLN A 21 -11.86 9.03 11.52
CA GLN A 21 -12.68 7.90 11.06
C GLN A 21 -11.85 6.65 10.73
N ILE A 22 -10.62 6.81 10.22
CA ILE A 22 -9.73 5.68 9.92
C ILE A 22 -9.43 4.82 11.17
N PRO A 23 -9.03 5.39 12.32
CA PRO A 23 -8.86 4.63 13.55
C PRO A 23 -10.17 3.99 14.05
N THR A 24 -11.28 4.73 14.02
CA THR A 24 -12.57 4.22 14.51
C THR A 24 -13.06 3.04 13.68
N LEU A 25 -12.91 3.08 12.35
CA LEU A 25 -13.28 1.98 11.47
C LEU A 25 -12.48 0.70 11.78
N LEU A 26 -11.19 0.85 12.08
CA LEU A 26 -10.31 -0.27 12.41
C LEU A 26 -10.72 -0.94 13.73
N VAL A 27 -11.13 -0.16 14.73
CA VAL A 27 -11.65 -0.69 16.00
C VAL A 27 -12.95 -1.46 15.79
N VAL A 28 -13.90 -0.90 15.01
CA VAL A 28 -15.17 -1.57 14.72
C VAL A 28 -14.96 -2.89 14.00
N VAL A 29 -14.09 -2.90 12.99
CA VAL A 29 -13.74 -4.14 12.26
C VAL A 29 -13.10 -5.16 13.21
N GLY A 30 -12.21 -4.72 14.10
CA GLY A 30 -11.60 -5.59 15.12
C GLY A 30 -12.64 -6.27 16.02
N ILE A 31 -13.63 -5.52 16.50
CA ILE A 31 -14.71 -6.06 17.35
C ILE A 31 -15.53 -7.10 16.60
N VAL A 32 -15.91 -6.81 15.34
CA VAL A 32 -16.70 -7.75 14.51
C VAL A 32 -15.94 -9.07 14.31
N VAL A 33 -14.64 -9.01 14.01
CA VAL A 33 -13.79 -10.18 13.83
C VAL A 33 -13.69 -11.01 15.11
N ILE A 34 -13.56 -10.37 16.28
CA ILE A 34 -13.54 -11.06 17.57
C ILE A 34 -14.85 -11.81 17.82
N ILE A 35 -16.00 -11.19 17.57
CA ILE A 35 -17.31 -11.82 17.78
C ILE A 35 -17.48 -13.04 16.86
N ILE A 36 -17.10 -12.93 15.59
CA ILE A 36 -17.16 -14.05 14.63
C ILE A 36 -16.22 -15.17 15.06
N GLY A 37 -14.98 -14.83 15.44
CA GLY A 37 -14.00 -15.80 15.91
C GLY A 37 -14.45 -16.53 17.17
N PHE A 38 -15.05 -15.81 18.13
CA PHE A 38 -15.56 -16.38 19.37
C PHE A 38 -16.75 -17.31 19.13
N ASN A 39 -17.68 -16.94 18.22
CA ASN A 39 -18.76 -17.83 17.80
C ASN A 39 -18.22 -19.08 17.10
N LEU A 40 -17.21 -18.94 16.23
CA LEU A 40 -16.58 -20.10 15.58
C LEU A 40 -15.96 -21.07 16.60
N VAL A 41 -15.27 -20.54 17.60
CA VAL A 41 -14.65 -21.32 18.69
C VAL A 41 -15.73 -22.08 19.49
N MET A 42 -16.80 -21.38 19.88
CA MET A 42 -17.86 -21.97 20.70
C MET A 42 -18.73 -22.96 19.93
N THR A 43 -19.04 -22.72 18.65
CA THR A 43 -19.93 -23.57 17.85
C THR A 43 -19.22 -24.77 17.22
N TYR A 44 -17.97 -24.62 16.80
CA TYR A 44 -17.21 -25.67 16.10
C TYR A 44 -16.18 -26.36 16.99
N GLY A 45 -16.11 -26.02 18.29
CA GLY A 45 -15.13 -26.57 19.22
C GLY A 45 -13.68 -26.27 18.82
N LEU A 46 -13.46 -25.25 17.99
CA LEU A 46 -12.13 -24.88 17.54
C LEU A 46 -11.32 -24.37 18.75
N SER A 47 -10.16 -24.95 19.01
CA SER A 47 -9.28 -24.45 20.07
C SER A 47 -8.89 -23.00 19.78
N PHE A 48 -8.80 -22.17 20.83
CA PHE A 48 -8.30 -20.79 20.75
C PHE A 48 -6.97 -20.72 19.99
N TYR A 49 -6.10 -21.71 20.17
CA TYR A 49 -4.81 -21.78 19.48
C TYR A 49 -4.97 -21.94 17.96
N THR A 50 -5.95 -22.73 17.52
CA THR A 50 -6.29 -22.93 16.12
C THR A 50 -6.91 -21.66 15.51
N ALA A 51 -7.71 -20.92 16.27
CA ALA A 51 -8.29 -19.66 15.81
C ALA A 51 -7.23 -18.57 15.62
N ILE A 52 -6.32 -18.40 16.59
CA ILE A 52 -5.20 -17.45 16.50
C ILE A 52 -4.27 -17.82 15.33
N SER A 53 -3.93 -19.11 15.17
CA SER A 53 -3.02 -19.54 14.09
C SER A 53 -3.62 -19.36 12.71
N LEU A 54 -4.94 -19.58 12.55
CA LEU A 54 -5.66 -19.31 11.31
C LEU A 54 -5.67 -17.82 10.98
N PHE A 55 -5.92 -16.96 11.98
CA PHE A 55 -5.93 -15.52 11.82
C PHE A 55 -4.55 -14.97 11.41
N PHE A 56 -3.50 -15.37 12.13
CA PHE A 56 -2.12 -15.00 11.79
C PHE A 56 -1.68 -15.57 10.44
N GLY A 57 -2.06 -16.81 10.12
CA GLY A 57 -1.74 -17.44 8.84
C GLY A 57 -2.29 -16.64 7.65
N ILE A 58 -3.57 -16.27 7.70
CA ILE A 58 -4.20 -15.46 6.64
C ILE A 58 -3.55 -14.07 6.58
N ALA A 59 -3.33 -13.42 7.73
CA ALA A 59 -2.68 -12.11 7.78
C ALA A 59 -1.26 -12.13 7.18
N MET A 60 -0.48 -13.17 7.46
CA MET A 60 0.89 -13.33 6.98
C MET A 60 0.93 -13.53 5.45
N ILE A 61 -0.04 -14.25 4.88
CA ILE A 61 -0.17 -14.40 3.42
C ILE A 61 -0.44 -13.04 2.77
N VAL A 62 -1.43 -12.28 3.27
CA VAL A 62 -1.79 -10.96 2.71
C VAL A 62 -0.63 -9.97 2.82
N ALA A 63 0.05 -9.94 3.97
CA ALA A 63 1.24 -9.12 4.18
C ALA A 63 2.39 -9.53 3.24
N GLY A 64 2.61 -10.84 3.09
CA GLY A 64 3.63 -11.41 2.23
C GLY A 64 3.44 -11.03 0.75
N VAL A 65 2.21 -11.04 0.24
CA VAL A 65 1.90 -10.62 -1.14
C VAL A 65 2.24 -9.15 -1.37
N ASN A 66 1.89 -8.27 -0.42
CA ASN A 66 2.18 -6.83 -0.53
C ASN A 66 3.69 -6.54 -0.47
N LEU A 67 4.41 -7.23 0.42
CA LEU A 67 5.88 -7.18 0.52
C LEU A 67 6.53 -7.65 -0.79
N LYS A 68 6.10 -8.79 -1.34
CA LYS A 68 6.63 -9.35 -2.59
C LYS A 68 6.40 -8.40 -3.78
N MET A 69 5.24 -7.74 -3.83
CA MET A 69 4.93 -6.75 -4.87
C MET A 69 5.79 -5.48 -4.72
N LYS A 70 6.01 -5.00 -3.48
CA LYS A 70 6.91 -3.86 -3.21
C LYS A 70 8.36 -4.19 -3.58
N ILE A 71 8.85 -5.37 -3.23
CA ILE A 71 10.20 -5.84 -3.58
C ILE A 71 10.36 -5.90 -5.11
N LYS A 72 9.40 -6.48 -5.82
CA LYS A 72 9.43 -6.55 -7.29
C LYS A 72 9.45 -5.16 -7.94
N LYS A 73 8.69 -4.20 -7.41
CA LYS A 73 8.72 -2.80 -7.83
C LYS A 73 10.06 -2.13 -7.54
N LEU A 74 10.67 -2.39 -6.39
CA LEU A 74 11.99 -1.85 -6.03
C LEU A 74 13.08 -2.38 -6.96
N VAL A 75 13.12 -3.68 -7.24
CA VAL A 75 14.09 -4.30 -8.15
C VAL A 75 13.97 -3.75 -9.58
N SER A 76 12.74 -3.64 -10.10
CA SER A 76 12.49 -3.09 -11.44
C SER A 76 12.90 -1.61 -11.56
N LYS A 77 12.64 -0.80 -10.53
CA LYS A 77 13.10 0.58 -10.48
C LYS A 77 14.63 0.67 -10.43
N ASN A 78 15.28 -0.20 -9.67
CA ASN A 78 16.74 -0.21 -9.54
C ASN A 78 17.42 -0.62 -10.85
N GLN A 79 16.89 -1.64 -11.56
CA GLN A 79 17.36 -1.99 -12.91
C GLN A 79 17.16 -0.84 -13.90
N LYS A 80 15.96 -0.23 -13.96
CA LYS A 80 15.69 0.89 -14.87
C LYS A 80 16.63 2.08 -14.61
N ASN A 81 16.95 2.36 -13.34
CA ASN A 81 17.89 3.42 -12.97
C ASN A 81 19.33 3.13 -13.42
N GLN A 82 19.76 1.86 -13.37
CA GLN A 82 21.06 1.45 -13.92
C GLN A 82 21.11 1.62 -15.44
N TYR A 83 20.06 1.21 -16.16
CA TYR A 83 19.98 1.42 -17.61
C TYR A 83 19.96 2.90 -17.99
N ASP A 84 19.17 3.75 -17.31
CA ASP A 84 19.16 5.20 -17.56
C ASP A 84 20.53 5.85 -17.32
N TYR A 85 21.24 5.43 -16.27
CA TYR A 85 22.60 5.90 -15.99
C TYR A 85 23.57 5.51 -17.10
N THR A 86 23.52 4.26 -17.56
CA THR A 86 24.37 3.77 -18.66
C THR A 86 24.05 4.47 -19.98
N ILE A 87 22.77 4.66 -20.33
CA ILE A 87 22.37 5.38 -21.55
C ILE A 87 22.80 6.84 -21.47
N LYS A 88 22.58 7.51 -20.33
CA LYS A 88 23.01 8.90 -20.13
C LYS A 88 24.53 9.02 -20.30
N LYS A 89 25.29 8.14 -19.65
CA LYS A 89 26.77 8.16 -19.71
C LYS A 89 27.28 7.92 -21.14
N MET A 90 26.73 6.93 -21.85
CA MET A 90 27.07 6.69 -23.26
C MET A 90 26.70 7.86 -24.17
N THR A 91 25.59 8.54 -23.90
CA THR A 91 25.17 9.72 -24.69
C THR A 91 26.08 10.92 -24.41
N GLU A 92 26.48 11.10 -23.15
CA GLU A 92 27.40 12.14 -22.70
C GLU A 92 28.79 11.93 -23.32
N ASP A 93 29.29 10.69 -23.33
CA ASP A 93 30.55 10.32 -23.98
C ASP A 93 30.53 10.58 -25.51
N ILE A 94 29.43 10.26 -26.22
CA ILE A 94 29.29 10.51 -27.67
C ILE A 94 29.21 12.02 -27.99
N LEU A 95 28.53 12.81 -27.15
CA LEU A 95 28.40 14.25 -27.33
C LEU A 95 29.73 14.97 -27.09
N ASP A 96 30.53 14.49 -26.13
CA ASP A 96 31.86 15.03 -25.79
C ASP A 96 32.91 14.71 -26.86
N ASP A 97 32.79 13.55 -27.54
CA ASP A 97 33.63 13.21 -28.71
C ASP A 97 33.25 14.00 -29.97
N THR A 98 31.96 14.29 -30.17
CA THR A 98 31.49 15.08 -31.34
C THR A 98 31.81 16.57 -31.23
N SER A 99 32.06 17.08 -30.02
CA SER A 99 32.32 18.50 -29.77
C SER A 99 33.82 18.89 -29.85
N LYS A 100 34.70 17.94 -30.17
CA LYS A 100 36.16 18.14 -30.27
C LYS A 100 36.74 18.05 -31.69
N GLU A 101 35.89 17.92 -32.70
CA GLU A 101 36.24 18.20 -34.11
C GLU A 101 35.87 19.65 -34.48
#